data_AF-A0A8S1RHN1-F1
#
_entry.id   AF-A0A8S1RHN1-F1
#
_cell.length_a   1.000
_cell.length_b   1.000
_cell.length_c   1.000
_cell.angle_alpha   90.00
_cell.angle_beta   90.00
_cell.angle_gamma   90.00
#
_symmetry.space_group_name_H-M   'P 1'
#
loop_
_entity.id
_entity.type
_entity.pdbx_description
1 polymer ?
#
loop_
_entity_poly.entity_id
_entity_poly.type
_entity_poly.pdbx_seq_one_letter_code
_entity_poly.pdbx_strand_id
1 'polypeptide(L)'
;MSHNEQSEMHPGMQMMDMRMYMIINWDYQVRFVFNTWKSTTQGEFVGGLFATLFFCIFLCLLPVLKGIADKQKSLFLKITWQLLAATQSSITMFLLMTVNGWVFLVMALGFGIGNYIFYPKMPICEKHQREDDQLI
;
A
#
# COMPACT_ATOMS: atom_id res chain seq x y z
N MET A 1 -22.02 -64.73 -22.41
CA MET A 1 -21.48 -64.00 -21.25
C MET A 1 -21.71 -62.53 -21.51
N SER A 2 -22.56 -61.91 -20.68
CA SER A 2 -23.13 -60.57 -20.86
C SER A 2 -22.24 -59.47 -20.26
N HIS A 3 -22.33 -58.29 -20.88
CA HIS A 3 -21.81 -56.98 -20.49
C HIS A 3 -22.35 -56.42 -19.15
N ASN A 4 -21.56 -55.55 -18.50
CA ASN A 4 -21.86 -54.27 -17.80
C ASN A 4 -20.94 -54.08 -16.57
N GLU A 5 -20.02 -53.11 -16.51
CA GLU A 5 -20.11 -51.63 -16.46
C GLU A 5 -20.12 -51.06 -15.01
N GLN A 6 -19.41 -49.94 -14.86
CA GLN A 6 -19.38 -48.95 -13.77
C GLN A 6 -18.48 -49.26 -12.54
N SER A 7 -17.36 -48.56 -12.33
CA SER A 7 -17.09 -47.11 -12.14
C SER A 7 -17.00 -46.80 -10.65
N GLU A 8 -15.80 -46.48 -10.16
CA GLU A 8 -15.63 -45.55 -9.04
C GLU A 8 -14.20 -44.98 -9.08
N MET A 9 -14.11 -43.75 -9.58
CA MET A 9 -13.00 -42.84 -9.36
C MET A 9 -12.90 -42.55 -7.86
N HIS A 10 -11.70 -42.41 -7.29
CA HIS A 10 -11.42 -41.27 -6.43
C HIS A 10 -9.92 -40.98 -6.36
N PRO A 11 -9.48 -39.78 -6.79
CA PRO A 11 -8.10 -39.34 -6.65
C PRO A 11 -7.83 -39.07 -5.18
N GLY A 12 -6.67 -39.53 -4.68
CA GLY A 12 -6.12 -39.14 -3.39
C GLY A 12 -5.77 -37.65 -3.37
N MET A 13 -6.77 -36.77 -3.40
CA MET A 13 -6.63 -35.39 -2.99
C MET A 13 -6.64 -35.39 -1.47
N GLN A 14 -5.45 -35.52 -0.88
CA GLN A 14 -5.21 -35.03 0.47
C GLN A 14 -5.69 -33.57 0.49
N MET A 15 -6.82 -33.33 1.14
CA MET A 15 -7.25 -31.99 1.48
C MET A 15 -6.16 -31.41 2.37
N MET A 16 -5.31 -30.57 1.79
CA MET A 16 -4.46 -29.70 2.60
C MET A 16 -5.42 -28.77 3.35
N ASP A 17 -5.63 -29.04 4.64
CA ASP A 17 -6.26 -28.11 5.57
C ASP A 17 -5.29 -26.92 5.76
N MET A 18 -5.15 -26.10 4.70
CA MET A 18 -4.47 -24.82 4.74
C MET A 18 -5.39 -23.84 5.47
N ARG A 19 -5.44 -23.97 6.80
CA ARG A 19 -5.95 -22.91 7.67
C ARG A 19 -4.96 -21.76 7.65
N MET A 20 -5.01 -20.96 6.58
CA MET A 20 -4.20 -19.75 6.44
C MET A 20 -4.82 -18.65 7.31
N TYR A 21 -4.67 -18.77 8.63
CA TYR A 21 -4.98 -17.68 9.54
C TYR A 21 -3.87 -16.65 9.47
N MET A 22 -4.09 -15.56 8.73
CA MET A 22 -3.38 -14.32 8.96
C MET A 22 -4.38 -13.18 8.99
N ILE A 23 -4.96 -12.98 10.18
CA ILE A 23 -5.97 -11.97 10.44
C ILE A 23 -5.27 -10.93 11.31
N ILE A 24 -4.59 -9.97 10.69
CA ILE A 24 -4.20 -8.68 11.26
C ILE A 24 -3.69 -8.72 12.73
N ASN A 25 -2.38 -8.60 12.92
CA ASN A 25 -1.82 -8.49 14.26
C ASN A 25 -2.08 -7.09 14.86
N TRP A 26 -2.43 -7.04 16.15
CA TRP A 26 -2.69 -5.79 16.90
C TRP A 26 -1.61 -5.48 17.94
N ASP A 27 -0.49 -6.21 17.90
CA ASP A 27 0.64 -6.05 18.79
C ASP A 27 1.51 -4.82 18.43
N TYR A 28 2.30 -4.35 19.40
CA TYR A 28 3.26 -3.24 19.26
C TYR A 28 4.66 -3.71 18.83
N GLN A 29 4.94 -5.02 18.88
CA GLN A 29 6.18 -5.61 18.38
C GLN A 29 6.12 -5.81 16.87
N VAL A 30 6.50 -4.77 16.13
CA VAL A 30 6.43 -4.75 14.67
C VAL A 30 7.78 -4.37 14.07
N ARG A 31 8.12 -5.01 12.95
CA ARG A 31 9.15 -4.51 12.03
C ARG A 31 8.46 -3.61 11.03
N PHE A 32 8.86 -2.34 10.99
CA PHE A 32 8.34 -1.40 10.00
C PHE A 32 9.02 -1.66 8.64
N VAL A 33 9.74 -0.69 8.10
CA VAL A 33 10.24 -0.72 6.71
C VAL A 33 11.66 -1.29 6.62
N PHE A 34 12.51 -0.95 7.57
CA PHE A 34 13.88 -1.43 7.63
C PHE A 34 14.00 -2.49 8.73
N ASN A 35 14.75 -3.55 8.48
CA ASN A 35 14.99 -4.60 9.48
C ASN A 35 15.68 -4.03 10.75
N THR A 36 16.32 -2.86 10.61
CA THR A 36 16.91 -2.04 11.67
C THR A 36 15.85 -1.35 12.56
N TRP A 37 14.67 -1.04 12.03
CA TRP A 37 13.61 -0.36 12.78
C TRP A 37 12.60 -1.36 13.32
N LYS A 38 13.04 -2.07 14.37
CA LYS A 38 12.19 -2.92 15.20
C LYS A 38 11.65 -2.08 16.35
N SER A 39 10.34 -2.06 16.50
CA SER A 39 9.73 -1.53 17.70
C SER A 39 9.88 -2.54 18.83
N THR A 40 10.74 -2.24 19.80
CA THR A 40 10.92 -3.05 21.02
C THR A 40 10.17 -2.44 22.19
N THR A 41 9.99 -1.12 22.17
CA THR A 41 9.29 -0.36 23.21
C THR A 41 8.01 0.27 22.66
N GLN A 42 6.97 0.39 23.49
CA GLN A 42 5.70 1.05 23.09
C GLN A 42 5.90 2.47 22.52
N GLY A 43 6.87 3.23 23.03
CA GLY A 43 7.19 4.56 22.50
C GLY A 43 7.74 4.54 21.07
N GLU A 44 8.57 3.55 20.74
CA GLU A 44 9.11 3.37 19.37
C GLU A 44 8.00 2.99 18.39
N PHE A 45 7.05 2.17 18.84
CA PHE A 45 5.86 1.83 18.07
C PHE A 45 5.06 3.07 17.71
N VAL A 46 4.71 3.88 18.71
CA VAL A 46 3.94 5.12 18.52
C VAL A 46 4.71 6.09 17.61
N GLY A 47 6.03 6.23 17.80
CA GLY A 47 6.89 7.02 16.91
C GLY A 47 6.85 6.54 15.46
N GLY A 48 6.89 5.22 15.24
CA GLY A 48 6.76 4.60 13.91
C GLY A 48 5.38 4.83 13.28
N LEU A 49 4.30 4.80 14.08
CA LEU A 49 2.96 5.15 13.62
C LEU A 49 2.89 6.63 13.18
N PHE A 50 3.40 7.56 13.98
CA PHE A 50 3.45 8.98 13.58
C PHE A 50 4.27 9.18 12.30
N ALA A 51 5.45 8.56 12.20
CA ALA A 51 6.26 8.62 10.98
C ALA A 51 5.50 8.09 9.76
N THR A 52 4.76 6.99 9.92
CA THR A 52 3.90 6.41 8.88
C THR A 52 2.78 7.36 8.48
N LEU A 53 2.13 8.01 9.44
CA LEU A 53 1.08 8.99 9.19
C LEU A 53 1.61 10.16 8.33
N PHE A 54 2.74 10.76 8.76
CA PHE A 54 3.35 11.87 8.03
C PHE A 54 3.82 11.46 6.64
N PHE A 55 4.39 10.25 6.53
CA PHE A 55 4.78 9.67 5.24
C PHE A 55 3.58 9.57 4.29
N CYS A 56 2.46 9.00 4.74
CA CYS A 56 1.24 8.89 3.93
C CYS A 56 0.62 10.25 3.54
N ILE A 57 0.69 11.25 4.42
CA ILE A 57 0.26 12.61 4.09
C ILE A 57 1.20 13.20 3.01
N PHE A 58 2.51 13.02 3.17
CA PHE A 58 3.51 13.51 2.22
C PHE A 58 3.40 12.82 0.86
N LEU A 59 3.02 11.55 0.81
CA LEU A 59 2.71 10.85 -0.45
C LEU A 59 1.67 11.60 -1.29
N CYS A 60 0.65 12.17 -0.64
CA CYS A 60 -0.41 12.91 -1.33
C CYS A 60 0.06 14.29 -1.83
N LEU A 61 1.15 14.84 -1.29
CA LEU A 61 1.75 16.09 -1.75
C LEU A 61 2.49 15.91 -3.09
N LEU A 62 3.04 14.72 -3.34
CA LEU A 62 3.84 14.46 -4.54
C LEU A 62 3.07 14.72 -5.84
N PRO A 63 1.87 14.18 -6.09
CA PRO A 63 1.10 14.51 -7.30
C PRO A 63 0.92 16.02 -7.52
N VAL A 64 0.63 16.78 -6.45
CA VAL A 64 0.50 18.24 -6.53
C VAL A 64 1.80 18.90 -7.00
N LEU A 65 2.94 18.45 -6.47
CA LEU A 65 4.26 18.95 -6.88
C LEU A 65 4.64 18.49 -8.29
N LYS A 66 4.22 17.28 -8.71
CA LYS A 66 4.43 16.78 -10.07
C LYS A 66 3.80 17.70 -11.10
N GLY A 67 2.55 18.13 -10.87
CA GLY A 67 1.88 19.06 -11.77
C GLY A 67 2.57 20.43 -11.91
N ILE A 68 3.35 20.84 -10.90
CA ILE A 68 4.21 22.04 -10.97
C ILE A 68 5.50 21.73 -11.73
N ALA A 69 6.09 20.57 -11.45
CA ALA A 69 7.34 20.09 -12.04
C ALA A 69 7.23 19.78 -13.54
N ASP A 70 6.08 19.29 -14.03
CA ASP A 70 5.87 18.95 -15.43
C ASP A 70 5.90 20.18 -16.36
N LYS A 71 5.84 21.41 -15.80
CA LYS A 71 6.13 22.64 -16.55
C LYS A 71 7.60 22.75 -16.98
N GLN A 72 8.50 22.02 -16.33
CA GLN A 72 9.92 21.97 -16.68
C GLN A 72 10.21 20.84 -17.68
N LYS A 73 10.83 21.16 -18.81
CA LYS A 73 11.18 20.18 -19.87
C LYS A 73 12.38 19.27 -19.56
N SER A 74 12.90 19.30 -18.33
CA SER A 74 14.10 18.52 -17.97
C SER A 74 13.82 17.03 -17.85
N LEU A 75 14.51 16.21 -18.67
CA LEU A 75 14.43 14.75 -18.60
C LEU A 75 14.94 14.19 -17.26
N PHE A 76 15.97 14.80 -16.68
CA PHE A 76 16.53 14.38 -15.39
C PHE A 76 15.48 14.48 -14.27
N LEU A 77 14.66 15.54 -14.31
CA LEU A 77 13.63 15.78 -13.32
C LEU A 77 12.50 14.74 -13.42
N LYS A 78 12.14 14.30 -14.63
CA LYS A 78 11.19 13.21 -14.87
C LYS A 78 11.68 11.87 -14.32
N ILE A 79 12.93 11.51 -14.60
CA ILE A 79 13.54 10.27 -14.08
C ILE A 79 13.58 10.29 -12.55
N THR A 80 14.02 11.41 -11.97
CA THR A 80 14.04 11.60 -10.52
C THR A 80 12.65 11.44 -9.91
N TRP A 81 11.64 12.02 -10.55
CA TRP A 81 10.26 11.92 -10.12
C TRP A 81 9.73 10.49 -10.13
N GLN A 82 10.04 9.75 -11.20
CA GLN A 82 9.63 8.36 -11.35
C GLN A 82 10.32 7.44 -10.35
N LEU A 83 11.61 7.67 -10.07
CA LEU A 83 12.34 6.96 -9.03
C LEU A 83 11.76 7.24 -7.63
N LEU A 84 11.40 8.49 -7.36
CA LEU A 84 10.75 8.86 -6.11
C LEU A 84 9.38 8.15 -5.97
N ALA A 85 8.54 8.19 -7.00
CA ALA A 85 7.25 7.51 -7.01
C ALA A 85 7.38 5.99 -6.82
N ALA A 86 8.36 5.36 -7.48
CA ALA A 86 8.63 3.94 -7.30
C ALA A 86 9.07 3.62 -5.86
N THR A 87 9.97 4.43 -5.29
CA THR A 87 10.46 4.25 -3.91
C THR A 87 9.33 4.36 -2.90
N GLN A 88 8.47 5.35 -3.06
CA GLN A 88 7.29 5.58 -2.22
C GLN A 88 6.31 4.39 -2.28
N SER A 89 6.08 3.85 -3.49
CA SER A 89 5.21 2.68 -3.69
C SER A 89 5.78 1.45 -3.00
N SER A 90 7.10 1.22 -3.11
CA SER A 90 7.79 0.12 -2.42
C SER A 90 7.69 0.24 -0.90
N ILE A 91 7.89 1.43 -0.32
CA ILE A 91 7.77 1.65 1.13
C ILE A 91 6.34 1.39 1.60
N THR A 92 5.34 1.90 0.88
CA THR A 92 3.93 1.67 1.20
C THR A 92 3.59 0.18 1.17
N MET A 93 4.11 -0.55 0.18
CA MET A 93 3.96 -2.00 0.10
C MET A 93 4.60 -2.70 1.29
N PHE A 94 5.82 -2.33 1.70
CA PHE A 94 6.45 -2.90 2.90
C PHE A 94 5.63 -2.64 4.17
N LEU A 95 5.05 -1.44 4.31
CA LEU A 95 4.17 -1.11 5.44
C LEU A 95 2.91 -1.97 5.46
N LEU A 96 2.29 -2.23 4.30
CA LEU A 96 1.14 -3.14 4.19
C LEU A 96 1.52 -4.59 4.54
N MET A 97 2.72 -5.03 4.16
CA MET A 97 3.21 -6.38 4.48
C MET A 97 3.54 -6.58 5.96
N THR A 98 3.52 -5.54 6.79
CA THR A 98 3.64 -5.70 8.26
C THR A 98 2.46 -6.44 8.86
N VAL A 99 1.31 -6.45 8.16
CA VAL A 99 0.05 -7.08 8.60
C VAL A 99 -0.34 -6.63 10.02
N ASN A 100 -0.02 -5.36 10.34
CA ASN A 100 -0.34 -4.75 11.63
C ASN A 100 -1.54 -3.81 11.52
N GLY A 101 -2.60 -4.08 12.27
CA GLY A 101 -3.87 -3.34 12.20
C GLY A 101 -3.73 -1.85 12.49
N TRP A 102 -2.87 -1.47 13.44
CA TRP A 102 -2.62 -0.06 13.75
C TRP A 102 -1.92 0.66 12.61
N VAL A 103 -0.93 0.02 11.99
CA VAL A 103 -0.23 0.59 10.82
C VAL A 103 -1.22 0.80 9.67
N PHE A 104 -2.11 -0.17 9.41
CA PHE A 104 -3.16 -0.03 8.40
C PHE A 104 -4.12 1.13 8.69
N LEU A 105 -4.63 1.26 9.91
CA LEU A 105 -5.50 2.37 10.30
C LEU A 105 -4.82 3.72 10.12
N VAL A 106 -3.57 3.82 10.56
CA VAL A 106 -2.79 5.05 10.47
C VAL A 106 -2.47 5.41 9.02
N MET A 107 -2.16 4.44 8.17
CA MET A 107 -2.01 4.69 6.73
C MET A 107 -3.31 5.19 6.11
N ALA A 108 -4.45 4.55 6.42
CA ALA A 108 -5.76 4.97 5.91
C ALA A 108 -6.10 6.40 6.36
N LEU A 109 -5.85 6.74 7.62
CA LEU A 109 -6.01 8.10 8.14
C LEU A 109 -5.06 9.09 7.45
N GLY A 110 -3.79 8.73 7.27
CA GLY A 110 -2.80 9.58 6.61
C GLY A 110 -3.16 9.87 5.16
N PHE A 111 -3.61 8.85 4.41
CA PHE A 111 -4.12 9.04 3.05
C PHE A 111 -5.41 9.86 3.02
N GLY A 112 -6.33 9.66 3.97
CA GLY A 112 -7.56 10.44 4.08
C GLY A 112 -7.27 11.93 4.32
N ILE A 113 -6.43 12.23 5.31
CA ILE A 113 -5.99 13.59 5.66
C ILE A 113 -5.22 14.23 4.50
N GLY A 114 -4.26 13.49 3.93
CA GLY A 114 -3.45 13.96 2.80
C GLY A 114 -4.33 14.33 1.60
N ASN A 115 -5.25 13.44 1.22
CA ASN A 115 -6.20 13.75 0.15
C ASN A 115 -7.06 14.97 0.51
N TYR A 116 -7.63 15.04 1.71
CA TYR A 116 -8.45 16.19 2.11
C TYR A 116 -7.71 17.54 1.99
N ILE A 117 -6.43 17.60 2.39
CA ILE A 117 -5.61 18.82 2.34
C ILE A 117 -5.16 19.16 0.92
N PHE A 118 -4.76 18.15 0.12
CA PHE A 118 -4.09 18.35 -1.16
C PHE A 118 -5.01 18.26 -2.38
N TYR A 119 -6.14 17.58 -2.28
CA TYR A 119 -7.17 17.49 -3.34
C TYR A 119 -7.62 18.86 -3.88
N PRO A 120 -7.90 19.90 -3.06
CA PRO A 120 -8.27 21.21 -3.61
C PRO A 120 -7.12 21.87 -4.39
N LYS A 121 -5.86 21.54 -4.07
CA LYS A 121 -4.65 22.15 -4.64
C LYS A 121 -4.13 21.45 -5.90
N MET A 122 -4.72 20.32 -6.30
CA MET A 122 -4.35 19.64 -7.54
C MET A 122 -4.67 20.54 -8.75
N PRO A 123 -3.76 20.65 -9.74
CA PRO A 123 -3.99 21.45 -10.93
C PRO A 123 -5.19 20.91 -11.73
N ILE A 124 -5.98 21.83 -12.31
CA ILE A 124 -7.27 21.54 -12.97
C ILE A 124 -7.14 20.45 -14.06
N CYS A 125 -6.00 20.39 -14.77
CA CYS A 125 -5.72 19.35 -15.78
C CYS A 125 -5.71 17.92 -15.20
N GLU A 126 -5.15 17.71 -14.01
CA GLU A 126 -5.12 16.38 -13.39
C GLU A 126 -6.46 16.00 -12.77
N LYS A 127 -7.29 16.97 -12.37
CA LYS A 127 -8.66 16.68 -11.88
C LYS A 127 -9.51 16.05 -12.98
N HIS A 128 -9.45 16.62 -14.19
CA HIS A 128 -10.25 16.14 -15.33
C HIS A 128 -9.81 14.74 -15.79
N GLN A 129 -8.49 14.52 -15.89
CA GLN A 129 -7.96 13.21 -16.27
C GLN A 129 -8.33 12.11 -15.25
N ARG A 130 -8.42 12.45 -13.96
CA ARG A 130 -8.85 11.50 -12.92
C ARG A 130 -10.36 11.21 -12.93
N GLU A 131 -11.18 12.18 -13.33
CA GLU A 131 -12.62 12.00 -13.51
C GLU A 131 -12.91 11.09 -14.71
N ASP A 132 -12.20 11.28 -15.82
CA ASP A 132 -12.29 10.42 -17.01
C ASP A 132 -11.85 8.97 -16.71
N ASP A 133 -10.78 8.78 -15.93
CA ASP A 133 -10.30 7.46 -15.49
C ASP A 133 -11.27 6.75 -14.51
N GLN A 134 -12.17 7.47 -13.83
CA GLN A 134 -13.19 6.89 -12.94
C GLN A 134 -14.51 6.54 -13.63
N LEU A 135 -14.70 6.97 -14.88
CA LEU A 135 -15.91 6.74 -15.68
C LEU A 135 -15.80 5.51 -16.60
N ILE A 136 -14.68 4.77 -16.56
CA ILE A 136 -14.41 3.56 -17.35
C ILE A 136 -14.57 2.29 -16.50
#